data_AF-A0A3P5X3Z5-F1
#
_entry.id   AF-A0A3P5X3Z5-F1
#
_cell.length_a   1.000
_cell.length_b   1.000
_cell.length_c   1.000
_cell.angle_alpha   90.00
_cell.angle_beta   90.00
_cell.angle_gamma   90.00
#
_symmetry.space_group_name_H-M   'P 1'
#
loop_
_entity.id
_entity.type
_entity.pdbx_description
1 polymer ?
#
loop_
_entity_poly.entity_id
_entity_poly.type
_entity_poly.pdbx_seq_one_letter_code
_entity_poly.pdbx_strand_id
1 'polypeptide(L)'
;MDPNDTDAAYIRRFRDVAPLDSRSWQNSGHVDAEDIDEDLREVLLAFAPFLKFTERDGRWIILAPQWIKAHHVATQAILERMYLRSLEMAAKGPDESMLDNAPHLDKWLPVRDSFGEHASLVGYVEEHPLLSPRWITTSRLAGIDPGGKWARTMSRWYRLRNVSSPDELTQELGSRIDGISGAALFLHEALVLTRRAQADEGL
;
A
#
# COMPACT_ATOMS: atom_id res chain seq x y z
N MET A 1 0.26 12.52 -12.43
CA MET A 1 -0.06 11.12 -12.06
C MET A 1 1.04 10.64 -11.14
N ASP A 2 0.71 9.94 -10.06
CA ASP A 2 1.71 9.44 -9.12
C ASP A 2 2.53 8.34 -9.82
N PRO A 3 3.86 8.31 -9.69
CA PRO A 3 4.66 7.25 -10.34
C PRO A 3 4.28 5.84 -9.86
N ASN A 4 3.67 5.70 -8.69
CA ASN A 4 3.23 4.42 -8.16
C ASN A 4 1.79 4.04 -8.55
N ASP A 5 1.06 4.87 -9.31
CA ASP A 5 -0.32 4.59 -9.71
C ASP A 5 -0.45 3.31 -10.55
N THR A 6 0.48 3.10 -11.49
CA THR A 6 0.53 1.89 -12.33
C THR A 6 0.78 0.64 -11.50
N ASP A 7 1.74 0.69 -10.58
CA ASP A 7 2.09 -0.44 -9.70
C ASP A 7 0.94 -0.78 -8.74
N ALA A 8 0.29 0.23 -8.19
CA ALA A 8 -0.91 0.05 -7.38
C ALA A 8 -2.07 -0.57 -8.20
N ALA A 9 -2.16 -0.28 -9.50
CA ALA A 9 -3.15 -0.89 -10.38
C ALA A 9 -2.87 -2.38 -10.63
N TYR A 10 -1.61 -2.79 -10.81
CA TYR A 10 -1.25 -4.21 -10.93
C TYR A 10 -1.62 -5.01 -9.69
N ILE A 11 -1.33 -4.49 -8.49
CA ILE A 11 -1.68 -5.19 -7.24
C ILE A 11 -3.20 -5.39 -7.11
N ARG A 12 -4.00 -4.39 -7.51
CA ARG A 12 -5.47 -4.53 -7.51
C ARG A 12 -5.91 -5.59 -8.53
N ARG A 13 -5.38 -5.54 -9.75
CA ARG A 13 -5.70 -6.50 -10.81
C ARG A 13 -5.34 -7.94 -10.42
N PHE A 14 -4.19 -8.17 -9.77
CA PHE A 14 -3.84 -9.50 -9.25
C PHE A 14 -4.88 -10.04 -8.26
N ARG A 15 -5.38 -9.18 -7.36
CA ARG A 15 -6.42 -9.56 -6.40
C ARG A 15 -7.77 -9.85 -7.07
N ASP A 16 -8.08 -9.12 -8.14
CA ASP A 16 -9.36 -9.22 -8.85
C ASP A 16 -9.43 -10.48 -9.74
N VAL A 17 -8.29 -10.95 -10.27
CA VAL A 17 -8.21 -12.21 -11.05
C VAL A 17 -8.62 -13.42 -10.20
N ALA A 18 -7.98 -13.58 -9.04
CA ALA A 18 -8.30 -14.69 -8.16
C ALA A 18 -7.94 -14.37 -6.70
N PRO A 19 -8.95 -14.08 -5.85
CA PRO A 19 -8.74 -13.79 -4.45
C PRO A 19 -8.00 -14.93 -3.74
N LEU A 20 -7.00 -14.62 -2.92
CA LEU A 20 -6.23 -15.62 -2.17
C LEU A 20 -7.01 -16.28 -1.02
N ASP A 21 -8.34 -16.12 -0.95
CA ASP A 21 -9.12 -16.71 0.12
C ASP A 21 -9.29 -18.22 -0.05
N SER A 22 -9.21 -18.95 1.07
CA SER A 22 -9.21 -20.41 1.09
C SER A 22 -10.50 -21.04 0.55
N ARG A 23 -11.59 -20.28 0.45
CA ARG A 23 -12.89 -20.76 -0.03
C ARG A 23 -12.96 -20.76 -1.56
N SER A 24 -12.30 -19.80 -2.21
CA SER A 24 -12.26 -19.69 -3.68
C SER A 24 -11.45 -20.83 -4.32
N TRP A 25 -10.35 -21.24 -3.71
CA TRP A 25 -9.45 -22.27 -4.25
C TRP A 25 -9.93 -23.70 -4.06
N GLN A 26 -10.86 -23.94 -3.12
CA GLN A 26 -11.44 -25.27 -2.89
C GLN A 26 -12.40 -25.69 -4.01
N ASN A 27 -12.91 -24.75 -4.83
CA ASN A 27 -13.92 -25.04 -5.85
C ASN A 27 -13.33 -25.24 -7.26
N SER A 28 -12.27 -24.53 -7.66
CA SER A 28 -11.64 -24.69 -8.99
C SER A 28 -10.22 -25.27 -8.93
N GLY A 29 -9.43 -24.91 -7.91
CA GLY A 29 -8.02 -25.29 -7.79
C GLY A 29 -7.08 -24.71 -8.87
N HIS A 30 -7.57 -23.78 -9.70
CA HIS A 30 -6.80 -23.15 -10.78
C HIS A 30 -7.32 -21.75 -11.14
N VAL A 31 -6.52 -21.01 -11.90
CA VAL A 31 -6.86 -19.75 -12.58
C VAL A 31 -6.82 -20.00 -14.09
N ASP A 32 -7.84 -19.55 -14.81
CA ASP A 32 -7.83 -19.59 -16.28
C ASP A 32 -6.87 -18.52 -16.82
N ALA A 33 -6.02 -18.88 -17.78
CA ALA A 33 -5.08 -17.93 -18.38
C ALA A 33 -5.81 -16.79 -19.12
N GLU A 34 -7.04 -17.02 -19.55
CA GLU A 34 -7.91 -16.05 -20.22
C GLU A 34 -8.39 -14.93 -19.27
N ASP A 35 -8.44 -15.20 -17.96
CA ASP A 35 -8.77 -14.18 -16.94
C ASP A 35 -7.60 -13.21 -16.69
N ILE A 36 -6.41 -13.55 -17.20
CA ILE A 36 -5.20 -12.73 -17.08
C ILE A 36 -4.93 -12.09 -18.44
N ASP A 37 -5.22 -10.79 -18.52
CA ASP A 37 -4.89 -10.00 -19.70
C ASP A 37 -3.37 -9.95 -19.96
N GLU A 38 -2.99 -9.58 -21.19
CA GLU A 38 -1.62 -9.64 -21.68
C GLU A 38 -0.63 -8.81 -20.84
N ASP A 39 -0.99 -7.58 -20.52
CA ASP A 39 -0.17 -6.65 -19.74
C ASP A 39 0.06 -7.18 -18.31
N LEU A 40 -1.00 -7.67 -17.66
CA LEU A 40 -0.89 -8.29 -16.33
C LEU A 40 -0.04 -9.56 -16.36
N ARG A 41 -0.12 -10.34 -17.44
CA ARG A 41 0.67 -11.56 -17.64
C ARG A 41 2.16 -11.26 -17.80
N GLU A 42 2.51 -10.24 -18.57
CA GLU A 42 3.91 -9.81 -18.75
C GLU A 42 4.52 -9.41 -17.41
N VAL A 43 3.83 -8.58 -16.62
CA VAL A 43 4.28 -8.17 -15.29
C VAL A 43 4.43 -9.37 -14.36
N LEU A 44 3.45 -10.28 -14.36
CA LEU A 44 3.51 -11.49 -13.54
C LEU A 44 4.72 -12.36 -13.91
N LEU A 45 4.98 -12.58 -15.20
CA LEU A 45 6.12 -13.38 -15.67
C LEU A 45 7.47 -12.70 -15.42
N ALA A 46 7.52 -11.37 -15.46
CA ALA A 46 8.74 -10.62 -15.13
C ALA A 46 9.20 -10.88 -13.68
N PHE A 47 8.26 -10.96 -12.73
CA PHE A 47 8.57 -11.21 -11.32
C PHE A 47 8.52 -12.70 -10.92
N ALA A 48 7.75 -13.51 -11.64
CA ALA A 48 7.58 -14.93 -11.39
C ALA A 48 7.87 -15.77 -12.66
N PRO A 49 9.13 -15.80 -13.15
CA PRO A 49 9.50 -16.54 -14.36
C PRO A 49 9.36 -18.07 -14.22
N PHE A 50 9.15 -18.56 -12.99
CA PHE A 50 8.87 -19.96 -12.70
C PHE A 50 7.39 -20.36 -12.93
N LEU A 51 6.51 -19.39 -13.19
CA LEU A 51 5.09 -19.63 -13.43
C LEU A 51 4.93 -20.52 -14.67
N LYS A 52 4.08 -21.55 -14.57
CA LYS A 52 3.79 -22.46 -15.67
C LYS A 52 2.31 -22.44 -15.98
N PHE A 53 2.03 -22.50 -17.26
CA PHE A 53 0.69 -22.74 -17.80
C PHE A 53 0.58 -24.21 -18.16
N THR A 54 -0.53 -24.83 -17.80
CA THR A 54 -0.83 -26.23 -18.13
C THR A 54 -2.08 -26.25 -18.99
N GLU A 55 -2.09 -27.05 -20.04
CA GLU A 55 -3.29 -27.27 -20.83
C GLU A 55 -4.19 -28.32 -20.14
N ARG A 56 -5.48 -28.00 -19.99
CA ARG A 56 -6.51 -28.88 -19.46
C ARG A 56 -7.82 -28.62 -20.21
N ASP A 57 -8.39 -29.67 -20.80
CA ASP A 57 -9.66 -29.61 -21.52
C ASP A 57 -9.70 -28.50 -22.60
N GLY A 58 -8.58 -28.28 -23.29
CA GLY A 58 -8.42 -27.25 -24.31
C GLY A 58 -8.23 -25.82 -23.79
N ARG A 59 -8.05 -25.64 -22.47
CA ARG A 59 -7.79 -24.35 -21.83
C ARG A 59 -6.43 -24.32 -21.16
N TRP A 60 -5.78 -23.16 -21.20
CA TRP A 60 -4.56 -22.93 -20.45
C TRP A 60 -4.89 -22.46 -19.05
N ILE A 61 -4.39 -23.17 -18.05
CA ILE A 61 -4.66 -22.90 -16.64
C ILE A 61 -3.35 -22.73 -15.85
N ILE A 62 -3.43 -22.03 -14.73
CA ILE A 62 -2.40 -21.97 -13.69
C ILE A 62 -2.93 -22.71 -12.47
N LEU A 63 -2.17 -23.69 -11.97
CA LEU A 63 -2.55 -24.40 -10.75
C LEU A 63 -2.50 -23.45 -9.53
N ALA A 64 -3.46 -23.58 -8.61
CA ALA A 64 -3.56 -22.70 -7.45
C ALA A 64 -2.24 -22.54 -6.66
N PRO A 65 -1.44 -23.60 -6.37
CA PRO A 65 -0.16 -23.42 -5.69
C PRO A 65 0.84 -22.56 -6.47
N GLN A 66 0.84 -22.66 -7.81
CA GLN A 66 1.69 -21.83 -8.65
C GLN A 66 1.20 -20.38 -8.69
N TRP A 67 -0.12 -20.18 -8.79
CA TRP A 67 -0.72 -18.86 -8.73
C TRP A 67 -0.42 -18.17 -7.40
N ILE A 68 -0.70 -18.82 -6.27
CA ILE A 68 -0.46 -18.26 -4.92
C ILE A 68 1.01 -17.82 -4.78
N LYS A 69 1.94 -18.68 -5.21
CA LYS A 69 3.37 -18.37 -5.16
C LYS A 69 3.73 -17.20 -6.08
N ALA A 70 3.27 -17.20 -7.33
CA ALA A 70 3.56 -16.14 -8.29
C ALA A 70 2.94 -14.80 -7.86
N HIS A 71 1.67 -14.80 -7.46
CA HIS A 71 0.98 -13.65 -6.89
C HIS A 71 1.75 -13.07 -5.71
N HIS A 72 2.16 -13.91 -4.75
CA HIS A 72 2.91 -13.45 -3.58
C HIS A 72 4.23 -12.79 -3.98
N VAL A 73 5.05 -13.46 -4.80
CA VAL A 73 6.35 -12.93 -5.25
C VAL A 73 6.18 -11.62 -6.02
N ALA A 74 5.27 -11.58 -6.98
CA ALA A 74 5.03 -10.38 -7.78
C ALA A 74 4.51 -9.22 -6.92
N THR A 75 3.56 -9.49 -6.01
CA THR A 75 3.03 -8.47 -5.10
C THR A 75 4.13 -7.90 -4.21
N GLN A 76 4.96 -8.75 -3.59
CA GLN A 76 6.06 -8.28 -2.74
C GLN A 76 7.06 -7.43 -3.52
N ALA A 77 7.50 -7.88 -4.70
CA ALA A 77 8.45 -7.14 -5.52
C ALA A 77 7.90 -5.78 -5.99
N ILE A 78 6.62 -5.70 -6.34
CA ILE A 78 5.98 -4.44 -6.73
C ILE A 78 5.85 -3.51 -5.51
N LEU A 79 5.42 -4.02 -4.36
CA LEU A 79 5.32 -3.22 -3.12
C LEU A 79 6.68 -2.66 -2.69
N GLU A 80 7.72 -3.49 -2.75
CA GLU A 80 9.09 -3.08 -2.46
C GLU A 80 9.56 -1.98 -3.42
N ARG A 81 9.39 -2.18 -4.74
CA ARG A 81 9.69 -1.16 -5.75
C ARG A 81 8.95 0.16 -5.50
N MET A 82 7.66 0.10 -5.18
CA MET A 82 6.85 1.28 -4.86
C MET A 82 7.38 2.00 -3.62
N TYR A 83 7.80 1.25 -2.61
CA TYR A 83 8.29 1.79 -1.35
C TYR A 83 9.66 2.46 -1.51
N LEU A 84 10.60 1.80 -2.17
CA LEU A 84 11.92 2.36 -2.49
C LEU A 84 11.81 3.69 -3.26
N ARG A 85 10.99 3.71 -4.31
CA ARG A 85 10.71 4.95 -5.05
C ARG A 85 10.12 6.04 -4.15
N SER A 86 9.23 5.66 -3.23
CA SER A 86 8.60 6.60 -2.29
C SER A 86 9.59 7.13 -1.26
N LEU A 87 10.57 6.33 -0.81
CA LEU A 87 11.64 6.78 0.07
C LEU A 87 12.48 7.87 -0.61
N GLU A 88 12.90 7.63 -1.86
CA GLU A 88 13.64 8.60 -2.66
C GLU A 88 12.88 9.92 -2.86
N MET A 89 11.59 9.81 -3.19
CA MET A 89 10.72 10.98 -3.35
C MET A 89 10.54 11.74 -2.03
N ALA A 90 10.35 11.01 -0.93
CA ALA A 90 10.18 11.59 0.38
C ALA A 90 11.44 12.30 0.88
N ALA A 91 12.62 11.76 0.58
CA ALA A 91 13.91 12.36 0.95
C ALA A 91 14.12 13.72 0.26
N LYS A 92 13.65 13.85 -0.99
CA LYS A 92 13.67 15.11 -1.75
C LYS A 92 12.57 16.10 -1.33
N GLY A 93 11.47 15.59 -0.79
CA GLY A 93 10.25 16.35 -0.55
C GLY A 93 9.42 16.56 -1.83
N PRO A 94 8.15 16.95 -1.69
CA PRO A 94 7.29 17.21 -2.84
C PRO A 94 7.60 18.57 -3.47
N ASP A 95 7.43 18.69 -4.78
CA ASP A 95 7.20 20.00 -5.41
C ASP A 95 5.74 20.43 -5.25
N GLU A 96 5.44 21.69 -5.58
CA GLU A 96 4.08 22.25 -5.45
C GLU A 96 3.03 21.43 -6.26
N SER A 97 3.40 21.01 -7.47
CA SER A 97 2.48 20.27 -8.37
C SER A 97 2.13 18.86 -7.86
N MET A 98 3.02 18.24 -7.08
CA MET A 98 2.76 16.94 -6.45
C MET A 98 1.71 17.02 -5.36
N LEU A 99 1.58 18.16 -4.67
CA LEU A 99 0.61 18.35 -3.60
C LEU A 99 -0.75 18.83 -4.11
N ASP A 100 -0.81 19.58 -5.20
CA ASP A 100 -2.06 20.13 -5.75
C ASP A 100 -3.14 19.06 -5.98
N ASN A 101 -2.72 17.86 -6.40
CA ASN A 101 -3.60 16.73 -6.68
C ASN A 101 -3.57 15.64 -5.59
N ALA A 102 -2.85 15.86 -4.49
CA ALA A 102 -2.78 14.92 -3.39
C ALA A 102 -4.05 14.98 -2.54
N PRO A 103 -4.59 13.85 -2.03
CA PRO A 103 -5.75 13.87 -1.16
C PRO A 103 -5.45 14.60 0.13
N HIS A 104 -6.50 15.08 0.77
CA HIS A 104 -6.41 15.58 2.12
C HIS A 104 -6.52 14.43 3.11
N LEU A 105 -5.63 14.42 4.10
CA LEU A 105 -5.76 13.59 5.28
C LEU A 105 -5.93 14.51 6.48
N ASP A 106 -7.14 14.50 7.03
CA ASP A 106 -7.50 15.28 8.21
C ASP A 106 -7.59 14.40 9.45
N LYS A 107 -7.49 15.02 10.62
CA LYS A 107 -7.51 14.35 11.93
C LYS A 107 -6.56 13.15 11.97
N TRP A 108 -5.35 13.37 11.51
CA TRP A 108 -4.39 12.30 11.28
C TRP A 108 -3.53 12.02 12.51
N LEU A 109 -3.18 10.76 12.73
CA LEU A 109 -2.28 10.31 13.79
C LEU A 109 -1.29 9.29 13.21
N PRO A 110 0.03 9.43 13.45
CA PRO A 110 0.98 8.39 13.13
C PRO A 110 0.81 7.18 14.06
N VAL A 111 0.81 5.99 13.47
CA VAL A 111 0.72 4.72 14.18
C VAL A 111 1.85 3.80 13.75
N ARG A 112 2.40 3.06 14.70
CA ARG A 112 3.39 2.02 14.48
C ARG A 112 2.72 0.77 13.89
N ASP A 113 3.41 0.09 12.97
CA ASP A 113 2.98 -1.23 12.53
C ASP A 113 3.13 -2.27 13.66
N SER A 114 2.55 -3.46 13.47
CA SER A 114 2.56 -4.52 14.47
C SER A 114 3.95 -5.09 14.79
N PHE A 115 4.93 -4.89 13.90
CA PHE A 115 6.31 -5.38 14.08
C PHE A 115 7.23 -4.33 14.68
N GLY A 116 6.76 -3.09 14.74
CA GLY A 116 7.45 -1.98 15.39
C GLY A 116 8.42 -1.22 14.49
N GLU A 117 8.58 -1.63 13.25
CA GLU A 117 9.66 -1.18 12.37
C GLU A 117 9.26 -0.01 11.48
N HIS A 118 7.97 0.14 11.21
CA HIS A 118 7.47 1.18 10.32
C HIS A 118 6.32 1.97 10.92
N ALA A 119 6.05 3.12 10.33
CA ALA A 119 4.88 3.94 10.63
C ALA A 119 3.87 3.89 9.47
N SER A 120 2.61 4.13 9.79
CA SER A 120 1.52 4.49 8.87
C SER A 120 0.73 5.64 9.48
N LEU A 121 -0.19 6.25 8.74
CA LEU A 121 -1.10 7.25 9.28
C LEU A 121 -2.51 6.69 9.36
N VAL A 122 -3.21 6.95 10.45
CA VAL A 122 -4.66 6.83 10.52
C VAL A 122 -5.24 8.22 10.38
N GLY A 123 -6.27 8.39 9.55
CA GLY A 123 -6.86 9.70 9.29
C GLY A 123 -8.13 9.63 8.45
N TYR A 124 -8.89 10.73 8.43
CA TYR A 124 -10.04 10.89 7.57
C TYR A 124 -9.57 11.43 6.21
N VAL A 125 -9.76 10.64 5.16
CA VAL A 125 -9.32 11.01 3.81
C VAL A 125 -10.46 11.65 3.02
N GLU A 126 -10.15 12.72 2.30
CA GLU A 126 -11.01 13.38 1.32
C GLU A 126 -10.27 13.53 -0.01
N GLU A 127 -11.01 13.70 -1.12
CA GLU A 127 -10.43 13.89 -2.47
C GLU A 127 -9.52 12.73 -2.90
N HIS A 128 -9.77 11.53 -2.37
CA HIS A 128 -9.03 10.34 -2.78
C HIS A 128 -9.56 9.85 -4.14
N PRO A 129 -8.69 9.60 -5.14
CA PRO A 129 -9.11 9.24 -6.50
C PRO A 129 -9.89 7.92 -6.59
N LEU A 130 -9.73 7.06 -5.58
CA LEU A 130 -10.35 5.73 -5.54
C LEU A 130 -11.31 5.51 -4.37
N LEU A 131 -11.35 6.42 -3.39
CA LEU A 131 -12.10 6.20 -2.15
C LEU A 131 -13.05 7.37 -1.93
N SER A 132 -14.30 7.07 -1.61
CA SER A 132 -15.19 8.06 -1.03
C SER A 132 -14.64 8.55 0.32
N PRO A 133 -15.00 9.76 0.79
CA PRO A 133 -14.55 10.27 2.08
C PRO A 133 -14.79 9.27 3.22
N ARG A 134 -13.73 8.92 3.95
CA ARG A 134 -13.76 7.89 5.00
C ARG A 134 -12.51 7.90 5.87
N TRP A 135 -12.58 7.20 7.00
CA TRP A 135 -11.39 6.82 7.75
C TRP A 135 -10.58 5.74 7.04
N ILE A 136 -9.26 5.91 7.04
CA ILE A 136 -8.29 4.96 6.50
C ILE A 136 -7.09 4.80 7.44
N THR A 137 -6.44 3.65 7.33
CA THR A 137 -5.03 3.52 7.63
C THR A 137 -4.30 3.56 6.29
N THR A 138 -3.33 4.46 6.15
CA THR A 138 -2.54 4.56 4.93
C THR A 138 -1.63 3.34 4.75
N SER A 139 -1.08 3.17 3.54
CA SER A 139 0.13 2.36 3.37
C SER A 139 1.29 2.90 4.21
N ARG A 140 2.33 2.08 4.36
CA ARG A 140 3.60 2.42 5.02
C ARG A 140 4.08 3.83 4.66
N LEU A 141 4.45 4.59 5.69
CA LEU A 141 4.99 5.94 5.57
C LEU A 141 6.44 5.88 5.07
N ALA A 142 6.74 6.62 4.01
CA ALA A 142 8.09 6.76 3.45
C ALA A 142 8.74 8.09 3.89
N GLY A 143 7.93 9.11 4.19
CA GLY A 143 8.38 10.33 4.85
C GLY A 143 7.23 11.25 5.23
N ILE A 144 7.53 12.20 6.10
CA ILE A 144 6.56 13.17 6.61
C ILE A 144 7.26 14.51 6.86
N ASP A 145 6.55 15.60 6.60
CA ASP A 145 7.01 16.94 6.87
C ASP A 145 7.19 17.17 8.39
N PRO A 146 8.32 17.73 8.86
CA PRO A 146 8.47 18.11 10.27
C PRO A 146 7.43 19.13 10.74
N GLY A 147 6.90 19.94 9.84
CA GLY A 147 5.79 20.87 10.10
C GLY A 147 4.40 20.23 10.01
N GLY A 148 4.30 18.94 9.67
CA GLY A 148 3.03 18.23 9.55
C GLY A 148 2.16 18.68 8.39
N LYS A 149 2.73 19.21 7.30
CA LYS A 149 1.97 19.71 6.14
C LYS A 149 1.74 18.67 5.04
N TRP A 150 2.63 17.68 4.93
CA TRP A 150 2.53 16.63 3.93
C TRP A 150 3.06 15.30 4.45
N ALA A 151 2.61 14.21 3.83
CA ALA A 151 3.19 12.88 3.99
C ALA A 151 3.38 12.21 2.62
N ARG A 152 4.51 11.50 2.46
CA ARG A 152 4.69 10.51 1.41
C ARG A 152 4.48 9.14 2.01
N THR A 153 3.51 8.41 1.50
CA THR A 153 3.33 6.98 1.78
C THR A 153 3.84 6.16 0.59
N MET A 154 3.97 4.84 0.76
CA MET A 154 4.32 3.93 -0.33
C MET A 154 3.45 4.11 -1.57
N SER A 155 2.16 4.39 -1.38
CA SER A 155 1.24 4.53 -2.51
C SER A 155 1.25 5.95 -3.07
N ARG A 156 1.10 6.98 -2.22
CA ARG A 156 0.75 8.34 -2.66
C ARG A 156 1.21 9.43 -1.69
N TRP A 157 1.24 10.67 -2.18
CA TRP A 157 1.34 11.89 -1.37
C TRP A 157 0.00 12.22 -0.71
N TYR A 158 0.06 12.89 0.46
CA TYR A 158 -1.08 13.45 1.17
C TYR A 158 -0.78 14.88 1.61
N ARG A 159 -1.78 15.75 1.48
CA ARG A 159 -1.83 17.06 2.16
C ARG A 159 -2.39 16.85 3.55
N LEU A 160 -1.57 17.10 4.56
CA LEU A 160 -1.96 16.91 5.96
C LEU A 160 -2.64 18.18 6.47
N ARG A 161 -3.75 18.00 7.20
CA ARG A 161 -4.49 19.08 7.86
C ARG A 161 -4.31 18.97 9.37
N ASN A 162 -5.39 18.81 10.12
CA ASN A 162 -5.34 18.80 11.58
C ASN A 162 -4.74 17.49 12.06
N VAL A 163 -3.71 17.59 12.90
CA VAL A 163 -3.21 16.44 13.66
C VAL A 163 -4.25 16.06 14.72
N SER A 164 -4.43 14.78 14.95
CA SER A 164 -5.29 14.25 16.02
C SER A 164 -4.44 13.67 17.14
N SER A 165 -5.03 13.52 18.31
CA SER A 165 -4.51 12.72 19.42
C SER A 165 -5.16 11.33 19.46
N PRO A 166 -4.56 10.37 20.19
CA PRO A 166 -5.19 9.07 20.44
C PRO A 166 -6.57 9.16 21.10
N ASP A 167 -6.75 10.12 22.02
CA ASP A 167 -8.02 10.31 22.74
C ASP A 167 -9.12 10.82 21.81
N GLU A 168 -8.80 11.82 20.96
CA GLU A 168 -9.73 12.34 19.95
C GLU A 168 -10.12 11.26 18.93
N LEU A 169 -9.16 10.46 18.46
CA LEU A 169 -9.47 9.34 17.56
C LEU A 169 -10.38 8.31 18.24
N THR A 170 -10.08 7.94 19.49
CA THR A 170 -10.87 6.98 20.27
C THR A 170 -12.30 7.49 20.43
N GLN A 171 -12.48 8.79 20.67
CA GLN A 171 -13.79 9.41 20.77
C GLN A 171 -14.57 9.37 19.44
N GLU A 172 -13.90 9.58 18.31
CA GLU A 172 -14.55 9.63 16.99
C GLU A 172 -14.87 8.24 16.41
N LEU A 173 -14.00 7.26 16.64
CA LEU A 173 -14.09 5.91 16.04
C LEU A 173 -14.60 4.84 17.01
N GLY A 174 -14.68 5.15 18.30
CA GLY A 174 -15.12 4.23 19.36
C GLY A 174 -14.18 3.03 19.53
N SER A 175 -14.70 1.92 20.06
CA SER A 175 -13.94 0.68 20.31
C SER A 175 -13.44 -0.04 19.03
N ARG A 176 -13.71 0.49 17.83
CA ARG A 176 -13.21 -0.08 16.56
C ARG A 176 -11.69 0.04 16.41
N ILE A 177 -11.05 0.78 17.30
CA ILE A 177 -9.62 1.07 17.30
C ILE A 177 -8.93 0.75 18.63
N ASP A 178 -9.50 -0.18 19.40
CA ASP A 178 -8.82 -0.78 20.56
C ASP A 178 -7.46 -1.36 20.10
N GLY A 179 -6.37 -0.65 20.43
CA GLY A 179 -5.00 -0.94 19.97
C GLY A 179 -4.29 0.25 19.32
N ILE A 180 -5.01 1.23 18.76
CA ILE A 180 -4.38 2.44 18.19
C ILE A 180 -3.65 3.23 19.27
N SER A 181 -4.23 3.39 20.47
CA SER A 181 -3.57 4.16 21.54
C SER A 181 -2.23 3.55 21.96
N GLY A 182 -2.09 2.22 21.88
CA GLY A 182 -0.82 1.53 22.15
C GLY A 182 0.17 1.57 20.98
N ALA A 183 -0.33 1.80 19.76
CA ALA A 183 0.48 1.94 18.55
C ALA A 183 0.76 3.42 18.18
N ALA A 184 0.13 4.37 18.86
CA ALA A 184 0.24 5.79 18.55
C ALA A 184 1.68 6.28 18.68
N LEU A 185 2.08 7.15 17.77
CA LEU A 185 3.39 7.76 17.72
C LEU A 185 3.26 9.28 17.74
N PHE A 186 4.17 9.93 18.44
CA PHE A 186 4.41 11.35 18.23
C PHE A 186 5.02 11.58 16.85
N LEU A 187 4.82 12.79 16.29
CA LEU A 187 5.39 13.16 14.99
C LEU A 187 6.91 12.95 14.93
N HIS A 188 7.63 13.26 15.99
CA HIS A 188 9.09 13.08 16.03
C HIS A 188 9.51 11.60 15.95
N GLU A 189 8.71 10.67 16.48
CA GLU A 189 8.98 9.24 16.35
C GLU A 189 8.73 8.75 14.92
N ALA A 190 7.66 9.22 14.28
CA ALA A 190 7.40 8.94 12.86
C ALA A 190 8.52 9.50 11.96
N LEU A 191 9.04 10.69 12.27
CA LEU A 191 10.21 11.27 11.59
C LEU A 191 11.46 10.41 11.76
N VAL A 192 11.71 9.88 12.97
CA VAL A 192 12.85 8.98 13.22
C VAL A 192 12.73 7.70 12.40
N LEU A 193 11.55 7.08 12.37
CA LEU A 193 11.32 5.85 11.61
C LEU A 193 11.50 6.04 10.11
N THR A 194 10.94 7.12 9.56
CA THR A 194 11.07 7.42 8.12
C THR A 194 12.49 7.77 7.72
N ARG A 195 13.21 8.56 8.53
CA ARG A 195 14.64 8.86 8.29
C ARG A 195 15.52 7.63 8.40
N ARG A 196 15.23 6.73 9.33
CA ARG A 196 15.95 5.45 9.43
C ARG A 196 15.73 4.62 8.17
N ALA A 197 14.48 4.48 7.72
CA ALA A 197 14.18 3.74 6.49
C ALA A 197 14.87 4.35 5.26
N GLN A 198 14.96 5.69 5.18
CA GLN A 198 15.72 6.36 4.13
C GLN A 198 17.23 6.08 4.22
N ALA A 199 17.80 6.15 5.42
CA ALA A 199 19.22 5.91 5.66
C ALA A 199 19.63 4.45 5.39
N ASP A 200 18.75 3.48 5.72
CA ASP A 200 18.96 2.05 5.43
C ASP A 200 19.08 1.80 3.91
N GLU A 201 18.47 2.65 3.08
CA GLU A 201 18.56 2.66 1.61
C GLU A 201 19.62 3.63 1.05
N GLY A 202 20.39 4.31 1.91
CA GLY A 202 21.46 5.23 1.51
C GLY A 202 21.00 6.59 0.97
N LEU A 203 19.82 7.07 1.38
CA LEU A 203 19.21 8.34 0.96
C LEU A 203 19.46 9.50 1.94
#